data_AF-A0A7X4FDK1-F1
#
_entry.id   AF-A0A7X4FDK1-F1
#
_cell.length_a   1.000
_cell.length_b   1.000
_cell.length_c   1.000
_cell.angle_alpha   90.00
_cell.angle_beta   90.00
_cell.angle_gamma   90.00
#
_symmetry.space_group_name_H-M   'P 1'
#
loop_
_entity.id
_entity.type
_entity.pdbx_description
1 polymer ?
#
loop_
_entity_poly.entity_id
_entity_poly.type
_entity_poly.pdbx_seq_one_letter_code
_entity_poly.pdbx_strand_id
1 'polypeptide(L)'
;MHTTKTHVKNPSDTSDEPQNSQRFSGKWETKQLGEISDVNPQNFSSNTNPNYKFNYITLEQVDSGKLLGYSEEVFRTAPSRAQRILQNGDVLMSTVRPNLLAHLFFDGQVPNAVCSKCF
;
A
#
# COMPACT_ATOMS: atom_id res chain seq x y z
N MET A 1 -15.25 1.17 -64.32
CA MET A 1 -13.89 1.70 -64.14
C MET A 1 -13.91 2.73 -63.03
N HIS A 2 -13.60 2.33 -61.80
CA HIS A 2 -13.18 3.24 -60.71
C HIS A 2 -12.32 2.40 -59.76
N THR A 3 -11.01 2.49 -59.97
CA THR A 3 -9.98 1.91 -59.10
C THR A 3 -9.72 2.88 -57.96
N THR A 4 -9.97 2.45 -56.72
CA THR A 4 -9.46 3.13 -55.53
C THR A 4 -8.57 2.15 -54.76
N LYS A 5 -7.30 2.53 -54.65
CA LYS A 5 -6.18 1.75 -54.11
C LYS A 5 -6.40 1.41 -52.63
N THR A 6 -6.26 0.14 -52.30
CA THR A 6 -6.08 -0.37 -50.94
C THR A 6 -4.74 0.11 -50.39
N HIS A 7 -4.75 0.91 -49.32
CA HIS A 7 -3.53 1.28 -48.60
C HIS A 7 -3.23 0.18 -47.58
N VAL A 8 -2.15 -0.56 -47.82
CA VAL A 8 -1.58 -1.57 -46.93
C VAL A 8 -1.01 -0.83 -45.71
N LYS A 9 -1.54 -1.08 -44.52
CA LYS A 9 -0.90 -0.67 -43.26
C LYS A 9 0.31 -1.57 -43.02
N ASN A 10 1.50 -0.97 -42.94
CA ASN A 10 2.74 -1.63 -42.55
C ASN A 10 2.72 -1.97 -41.04
N PRO A 11 3.33 -3.09 -40.61
CA PRO A 11 3.36 -3.51 -39.21
C PRO A 11 4.47 -2.77 -38.43
N SER A 12 4.32 -1.45 -38.28
CA SER A 12 5.24 -0.62 -37.49
C SER A 12 4.53 0.53 -36.77
N ASP A 13 3.34 0.28 -36.22
CA ASP A 13 2.71 1.19 -35.25
C ASP A 13 3.24 0.84 -33.84
N THR A 14 4.51 1.19 -33.61
CA THR A 14 5.05 1.44 -32.27
C THR A 14 4.72 2.88 -31.89
N SER A 15 3.70 3.09 -31.07
CA SER A 15 3.56 4.35 -30.33
C SER A 15 2.58 4.20 -29.18
N ASP A 16 3.06 3.65 -28.06
CA ASP A 16 2.59 3.94 -26.70
C ASP A 16 3.70 3.53 -25.69
N GLU A 17 4.95 3.95 -25.95
CA GLU A 17 5.96 3.95 -24.90
C GLU A 17 5.85 5.26 -24.12
N PRO A 18 5.58 5.24 -22.80
CA PRO A 18 5.64 6.44 -22.00
C PRO A 18 7.07 6.99 -21.98
N GLN A 19 7.27 8.11 -22.67
CA GLN A 19 8.48 8.92 -22.66
C GLN A 19 8.60 9.66 -21.33
N ASN A 20 9.19 9.01 -20.32
CA ASN A 20 10.15 9.60 -19.36
C ASN A 20 10.47 8.56 -18.27
N SER A 21 11.67 7.98 -18.30
CA SER A 21 12.32 7.52 -17.08
C SER A 21 13.84 7.57 -17.28
N GLN A 22 14.52 8.42 -16.52
CA GLN A 22 15.94 8.17 -16.28
C GLN A 22 16.01 6.79 -15.61
N ARG A 23 16.38 5.77 -16.39
CA ARG A 23 16.69 4.46 -15.85
C ARG A 23 17.84 4.63 -14.86
N PHE A 24 17.70 4.04 -13.68
CA PHE A 24 18.75 4.02 -12.67
C PHE A 24 20.07 3.52 -13.29
N SER A 25 21.13 4.32 -13.21
CA SER A 25 22.45 4.06 -13.80
C SER A 25 23.52 3.68 -12.76
N GLY A 26 23.14 3.60 -11.49
CA GLY A 26 24.02 3.19 -10.40
C GLY A 26 24.23 1.68 -10.33
N LYS A 27 25.07 1.26 -9.37
CA LYS A 27 25.23 -0.16 -9.02
C LYS A 27 24.09 -0.58 -8.09
N TRP A 28 23.45 -1.70 -8.39
CA TRP A 28 22.52 -2.35 -7.47
C TRP A 28 23.30 -2.99 -6.32
N GLU A 29 22.75 -2.87 -5.11
CA GLU A 29 23.25 -3.52 -3.91
C GLU A 29 22.13 -4.34 -3.27
N THR A 30 22.49 -5.47 -2.67
CA THR A 30 21.56 -6.28 -1.88
C THR A 30 21.62 -5.81 -0.44
N LYS A 31 20.47 -5.44 0.12
CA LYS A 31 20.31 -5.03 1.52
C LYS A 31 19.18 -5.79 2.18
N GLN A 32 19.24 -5.89 3.51
CA GLN A 32 18.11 -6.39 4.29
C GLN A 32 17.08 -5.27 4.46
N LEU A 33 15.79 -5.62 4.52
CA LEU A 33 14.71 -4.63 4.64
C LEU A 33 14.86 -3.75 5.90
N GLY A 34 15.31 -4.34 7.01
CA GLY A 34 15.57 -3.60 8.26
C GLY A 34 16.78 -2.64 8.20
N GLU A 35 17.61 -2.70 7.15
CA GLU A 35 18.72 -1.73 6.96
C GLU A 35 18.23 -0.45 6.26
N ILE A 36 17.07 -0.51 5.61
CA ILE A 36 16.54 0.58 4.77
C ILE A 36 15.16 1.06 5.22
N SER A 37 14.58 0.44 6.25
CA SER A 37 13.26 0.78 6.76
C SER A 37 13.10 0.43 8.24
N ASP A 38 12.23 1.17 8.92
CA ASP A 38 11.78 0.84 10.27
C ASP A 38 10.60 -0.14 10.21
N VAL A 39 10.74 -1.28 10.89
CA VAL A 39 9.69 -2.31 10.92
C VAL A 39 8.83 -2.14 12.16
N ASN A 40 7.53 -1.85 11.95
CA ASN A 40 6.53 -1.69 13.02
C ASN A 40 6.91 -0.70 14.13
N PRO A 41 7.27 0.54 13.78
CA PRO A 41 7.88 1.47 14.73
C PRO A 41 6.92 1.95 15.83
N GLN A 42 5.61 1.95 15.59
CA GLN A 42 4.65 2.70 16.43
C GLN A 42 3.54 1.82 17.00
N ASN A 43 3.34 1.94 18.31
CA ASN A 43 2.20 1.41 19.02
C ASN A 43 1.61 2.46 19.96
N PHE A 44 0.37 2.22 20.42
CA PHE A 44 -0.21 3.01 21.49
C PHE A 44 0.68 3.05 22.75
N SER A 45 0.76 4.22 23.38
CA SER A 45 1.38 4.36 24.70
C SER A 45 0.47 3.79 25.80
N SER A 46 1.05 3.41 26.94
CA SER A 46 0.27 3.01 28.13
C SER A 46 -0.65 4.11 28.67
N ASN A 47 -0.39 5.37 28.33
CA ASN A 47 -1.15 6.54 28.76
C ASN A 47 -2.20 6.98 27.74
N THR A 48 -2.46 6.18 26.71
CA THR A 48 -3.48 6.48 25.70
C THR A 48 -4.86 6.60 26.36
N ASN A 49 -5.60 7.65 26.02
CA ASN A 49 -6.94 7.87 26.55
C ASN A 49 -7.84 6.65 26.24
N PRO A 50 -8.47 6.00 27.25
CA PRO A 50 -9.37 4.86 27.04
C PRO A 50 -10.53 5.13 26.06
N ASN A 51 -10.95 6.39 25.95
CA ASN A 51 -12.04 6.80 25.06
C ASN A 51 -11.54 7.35 23.71
N TYR A 52 -10.24 7.23 23.41
CA TYR A 52 -9.69 7.62 22.12
C TYR A 52 -10.33 6.80 21.00
N LYS A 53 -10.82 7.50 19.97
CA LYS A 53 -11.40 6.93 18.76
C LYS A 53 -10.40 6.93 17.63
N PHE A 54 -10.36 5.86 16.86
CA PHE A 54 -9.47 5.71 15.72
C PHE A 54 -10.10 4.86 14.62
N ASN A 55 -9.53 4.92 13.42
CA ASN A 55 -9.98 4.16 12.27
C ASN A 55 -9.12 2.91 12.11
N TYR A 56 -9.74 1.75 12.32
CA TYR A 56 -9.09 0.45 12.31
C TYR A 56 -9.12 -0.18 10.92
N ILE A 57 -7.95 -0.62 10.44
CA ILE A 57 -7.74 -1.30 9.17
C ILE A 57 -7.33 -2.76 9.45
N THR A 58 -8.16 -3.70 9.01
CA THR A 58 -7.89 -5.15 9.05
C THR A 58 -7.33 -5.66 7.73
N LEU A 59 -6.85 -6.91 7.71
CA LEU A 59 -6.37 -7.57 6.50
C LEU A 59 -7.45 -7.65 5.41
N GLU A 60 -8.69 -7.90 5.82
CA GLU A 60 -9.84 -8.03 4.92
C GLU A 60 -10.24 -6.70 4.26
N GLN A 61 -9.77 -5.59 4.80
CA GLN A 61 -10.02 -4.24 4.28
C GLN A 61 -8.94 -3.78 3.31
N VAL A 62 -7.97 -4.63 2.98
CA VAL A 62 -6.91 -4.34 2.01
C VAL A 62 -6.90 -5.42 0.94
N ASP A 63 -6.96 -5.00 -0.32
CA ASP A 63 -6.83 -5.89 -1.46
C ASP A 63 -5.85 -5.30 -2.47
N SER A 64 -4.70 -5.97 -2.64
CA SER A 64 -3.77 -5.75 -3.75
C SER A 64 -3.41 -4.27 -3.97
N GLY A 65 -2.90 -3.62 -2.91
CA GLY A 65 -2.51 -2.21 -2.93
C GLY A 65 -3.64 -1.21 -2.72
N LYS A 66 -4.89 -1.68 -2.53
CA LYS A 66 -6.07 -0.81 -2.38
C LYS A 66 -6.66 -0.96 -0.99
N LEU A 67 -7.01 0.18 -0.39
CA LEU A 67 -7.82 0.23 0.81
C LEU A 67 -9.30 0.14 0.42
N LEU A 68 -9.99 -0.89 0.93
CA LEU A 68 -11.41 -1.13 0.70
C LEU A 68 -12.29 -0.41 1.73
N GLY A 69 -11.77 -0.15 2.92
CA GLY A 69 -12.49 0.53 4.00
C GLY A 69 -11.78 0.48 5.34
N TYR A 70 -12.49 0.89 6.40
CA TYR A 70 -12.05 0.85 7.79
C TYR A 70 -13.26 0.82 8.72
N SER A 71 -13.07 0.50 10.00
CA SER A 71 -14.10 0.66 11.05
C SER A 71 -13.67 1.67 12.12
N GLU A 72 -14.60 2.42 12.69
CA GLU A 72 -14.30 3.26 13.86
C GLU A 72 -14.26 2.38 15.12
N GLU A 73 -13.19 2.48 15.90
CA GLU A 73 -12.99 1.74 17.14
C GLU A 73 -12.65 2.68 18.30
N VAL A 74 -12.90 2.23 19.52
CA VAL A 74 -12.53 2.93 20.76
C VAL A 74 -11.45 2.14 21.49
N PHE A 75 -10.36 2.80 21.91
CA PHE A 75 -9.17 2.16 22.49
C PHE A 75 -9.48 1.15 23.62
N ARG A 76 -10.40 1.48 24.54
CA ARG A 76 -10.77 0.60 25.64
C ARG A 76 -11.45 -0.71 25.21
N THR A 77 -12.20 -0.70 24.10
CA THR A 77 -12.98 -1.85 23.62
C THR A 77 -12.38 -2.50 22.37
N ALA A 78 -11.37 -1.86 21.78
CA ALA A 78 -10.72 -2.33 20.57
C ALA A 78 -10.07 -3.71 20.78
N PRO A 79 -10.00 -4.53 19.72
CA PRO A 79 -9.32 -5.81 19.79
C PRO A 79 -7.82 -5.60 20.08
N SER A 80 -7.21 -6.53 20.81
CA SER A 80 -5.77 -6.46 21.15
C SER A 80 -4.83 -6.46 19.95
N ARG A 81 -5.33 -6.76 18.74
CA ARG A 81 -4.57 -6.65 17.49
C ARG A 81 -4.53 -5.23 16.91
N ALA A 82 -5.45 -4.35 17.27
CA ALA A 82 -5.51 -2.96 16.82
C ALA A 82 -4.54 -2.10 17.61
N GLN A 83 -3.25 -2.14 17.24
CA GLN A 83 -2.21 -1.45 18.01
C GLN A 83 -1.22 -0.63 17.18
N ARG A 84 -1.10 -0.89 15.87
CA ARG A 84 -0.08 -0.23 15.04
C ARG A 84 -0.62 1.07 14.44
N ILE A 85 -0.08 2.20 14.87
CA ILE A 85 -0.49 3.52 14.37
C ILE A 85 0.17 3.72 13.00
N LEU A 86 -0.61 4.14 12.00
CA LEU A 86 -0.11 4.40 10.64
C LEU A 86 0.28 5.86 10.45
N GLN A 87 1.36 6.07 9.69
CA GLN A 87 1.80 7.36 9.20
C GLN A 87 1.88 7.38 7.67
N ASN A 88 1.71 8.58 7.10
CA ASN A 88 1.89 8.78 5.67
C ASN A 88 3.27 8.27 5.22
N GLY A 89 3.28 7.41 4.20
CA GLY A 89 4.47 6.74 3.68
C GLY A 89 4.66 5.30 4.17
N ASP A 90 3.86 4.84 5.14
CA ASP A 90 3.94 3.46 5.62
C ASP A 90 3.54 2.46 4.54
N VAL A 91 4.21 1.30 4.55
CA VAL A 91 3.83 0.13 3.75
C VAL A 91 3.34 -0.95 4.67
N LEU A 92 2.07 -1.32 4.54
CA LEU A 92 1.49 -2.49 5.21
C LEU A 92 1.75 -3.72 4.35
N MET A 93 2.19 -4.82 4.96
CA MET A 93 2.46 -6.07 4.24
C MET A 93 2.13 -7.29 5.08
N SER A 94 1.04 -7.98 4.76
CA SER A 94 0.63 -9.17 5.50
C SER A 94 1.69 -10.28 5.51
N THR A 95 1.97 -10.78 6.70
CA THR A 95 2.81 -11.97 6.93
C THR A 95 1.99 -13.27 7.00
N VAL A 96 0.67 -13.18 7.13
CA VAL A 96 -0.19 -14.33 7.45
C VAL A 96 -0.52 -15.17 6.20
N ARG A 97 -0.70 -14.55 5.03
CA ARG A 97 -0.88 -15.23 3.72
C ARG A 97 -0.47 -14.27 2.60
N PRO A 98 0.83 -14.10 2.31
CA PRO A 98 1.29 -13.06 1.38
C PRO A 98 0.75 -13.22 -0.05
N ASN A 99 0.36 -14.43 -0.44
CA ASN A 99 -0.28 -14.70 -1.73
C ASN A 99 -1.68 -14.06 -1.89
N LEU A 100 -2.31 -13.62 -0.80
CA LEU A 100 -3.57 -12.86 -0.85
C LEU A 100 -3.33 -11.37 -1.12
N LEU A 101 -2.07 -10.94 -1.26
CA LEU A 101 -1.70 -9.59 -1.65
C LEU A 101 -2.30 -8.51 -0.76
N ALA A 102 -2.54 -8.80 0.52
CA ALA A 102 -2.93 -7.82 1.53
C ALA A 102 -1.73 -6.92 1.87
N HIS A 103 -1.42 -6.00 0.94
CA HIS A 103 -0.42 -4.97 1.06
C HIS A 103 -1.02 -3.63 0.67
N LEU A 104 -0.57 -2.55 1.31
CA LEU A 104 -1.07 -1.20 1.09
C LEU A 104 0.08 -0.21 1.24
N PHE A 105 0.23 0.69 0.27
CA PHE A 105 0.94 1.94 0.50
C PHE A 105 -0.04 2.92 1.15
N PHE A 106 0.26 3.36 2.36
CA PHE A 106 -0.60 4.25 3.11
C PHE A 106 -0.15 5.70 2.92
N ASP A 107 -0.94 6.47 2.19
CA ASP A 107 -0.67 7.86 1.80
C ASP A 107 -1.41 8.89 2.67
N GLY A 108 -1.89 8.48 3.85
CA GLY A 108 -2.68 9.33 4.74
C GLY A 108 -4.16 9.44 4.37
N GLN A 109 -4.67 8.61 3.45
CA GLN A 109 -6.09 8.53 3.07
C GLN A 109 -7.09 8.31 4.22
N VAL A 110 -6.64 7.89 5.41
CA VAL A 110 -7.49 7.71 6.60
C VAL A 110 -6.89 8.46 7.80
N PRO A 111 -7.63 9.37 8.46
CA PRO A 111 -7.14 10.05 9.66
C PRO A 111 -7.10 9.09 10.85
N ASN A 112 -6.19 9.30 11.80
CA ASN A 112 -6.08 8.49 13.03
C ASN A 112 -6.10 6.97 12.74
N ALA A 113 -5.38 6.54 11.70
CA ALA A 113 -5.44 5.17 11.24
C ALA A 113 -4.59 4.24 12.10
N VAL A 114 -5.15 3.07 12.41
CA VAL A 114 -4.48 2.00 13.14
C VAL A 114 -4.67 0.71 12.36
N CYS A 115 -3.62 -0.07 12.17
CA CYS A 115 -3.72 -1.36 11.50
C CYS A 115 -3.53 -2.53 12.47
N SER A 116 -3.95 -3.71 12.01
CA SER A 116 -3.76 -4.96 12.72
C SER A 116 -2.28 -5.34 12.81
N LYS A 117 -1.85 -5.92 13.94
CA LYS A 117 -0.51 -6.52 14.08
C LYS A 117 -0.20 -7.64 13.07
N CYS A 118 -1.21 -8.16 12.35
CA CYS A 118 -1.03 -9.21 11.36
C CYS A 118 -0.58 -8.70 9.98
N PHE A 119 -0.51 -7.38 9.80
CA PHE A 119 0.29 -6.76 8.74
C PHE A 119 1.80 -6.81 9.06
#